data_AF-A0A7C4EN89-F1
#
_entry.id   AF-A0A7C4EN89-F1
#
_cell.length_a   1.000
_cell.length_b   1.000
_cell.length_c   1.000
_cell.angle_alpha   90.00
_cell.angle_beta   90.00
_cell.angle_gamma   90.00
#
_symmetry.space_group_name_H-M   'P 1'
#
loop_
_entity.id
_entity.type
_entity.pdbx_description
1 polymer ?
#
loop_
_entity_poly.entity_id
_entity_poly.type
_entity_poly.pdbx_seq_one_letter_code
_entity_poly.pdbx_strand_id
1 'polypeptide(L)'
;SLYEKQNNSLLELFLRNSRLSDFYSDINSSISLQSDLRVNIAKVARLNEQLKQEKLQLAMTRADAKTSQEYQAAQKIEVDRTKAEKATLLQQTKGQETRYQALLKEKKANAAKIRARLFELLGGGELTFGQAYQFAKTASDATGVRVALILAVLDRESALGKNVGRCGYKESMSPSEQPKFEAITRELNLDPNTMKVSCAIVSDGAYGGAMGPAQFMPSTWMLYRDRISSITGNQPASPWNNLDAFVATALYLKDAGAANATVSQERTAAAKYYAGGNWRRFLWTYGEAVISRAARFEADIADLQDAAAN
;
A
#
# COMPACT_ATOMS: atom_id res chain seq x y z
N SER A 1 -6.80 43.41 6.03
CA SER A 1 -7.44 42.14 5.61
C SER A 1 -8.70 42.44 4.76
N LEU A 2 -9.27 41.46 4.04
CA LEU A 2 -10.53 41.64 3.26
C LEU A 2 -11.70 42.16 4.13
N TYR A 3 -11.64 41.92 5.45
CA TYR A 3 -12.58 42.42 6.46
C TYR A 3 -12.41 43.93 6.76
N GLU A 4 -11.20 44.48 6.73
CA GLU A 4 -10.96 45.91 6.99
C GLU A 4 -11.44 46.81 5.84
N LYS A 5 -11.44 46.31 4.60
CA LYS A 5 -12.01 47.02 3.45
C LYS A 5 -13.54 46.99 3.41
N GLN A 6 -14.20 46.18 4.25
CA GLN A 6 -15.64 45.97 4.20
C GLN A 6 -16.42 47.06 4.95
N ASN A 7 -15.89 47.56 6.08
CA ASN A 7 -16.57 48.61 6.86
C ASN A 7 -16.41 50.03 6.28
N ASN A 8 -15.25 50.35 5.70
CA ASN A 8 -15.05 51.68 5.07
C ASN A 8 -15.78 51.80 3.72
N SER A 9 -16.00 50.68 3.03
CA SER A 9 -16.67 50.61 1.72
C SER A 9 -18.18 50.90 1.82
N LEU A 10 -18.87 50.46 2.88
CA LEU A 10 -20.33 50.61 3.01
C LEU A 10 -20.78 52.06 3.21
N LEU A 11 -20.04 52.84 4.00
CA LEU A 11 -20.32 54.27 4.21
C LEU A 11 -20.05 55.10 2.95
N GLU A 12 -18.98 54.78 2.22
CA GLU A 12 -18.67 55.40 0.92
C GLU A 12 -19.69 55.02 -0.16
N LEU A 13 -20.13 53.76 -0.23
CA LEU A 13 -21.19 53.30 -1.15
C LEU A 13 -22.54 53.94 -0.84
N PHE A 14 -22.85 54.19 0.43
CA PHE A 14 -24.06 54.89 0.84
C PHE A 14 -24.03 56.37 0.42
N LEU A 15 -22.90 57.06 0.64
CA LEU A 15 -22.73 58.48 0.28
C LEU A 15 -22.65 58.71 -1.24
N ARG A 16 -22.24 57.69 -2.01
CA ARG A 16 -22.10 57.76 -3.47
C ARG A 16 -23.40 57.52 -4.23
N ASN A 17 -24.38 56.85 -3.61
CA ASN A 17 -25.65 56.51 -4.22
C ASN A 17 -26.77 57.41 -3.68
N SER A 18 -27.39 58.21 -4.55
CA SER A 18 -28.43 59.18 -4.19
C SER A 18 -29.81 58.56 -3.95
N ARG A 19 -29.99 57.27 -4.25
CA ARG A 19 -31.22 56.50 -4.00
C ARG A 19 -30.90 55.22 -3.22
N LEU A 20 -31.72 54.95 -2.21
CA LEU A 20 -31.60 53.76 -1.36
C LEU A 20 -31.70 52.45 -2.16
N SER A 21 -32.45 52.43 -3.27
CA SER A 21 -32.57 51.29 -4.19
C SER A 21 -31.23 50.88 -4.81
N ASP A 22 -30.41 51.86 -5.17
CA ASP A 22 -29.18 51.65 -5.93
C ASP A 22 -28.08 51.12 -4.98
N PHE A 23 -28.06 51.63 -3.74
CA PHE A 23 -27.25 51.09 -2.66
C PHE A 23 -27.56 49.62 -2.33
N TYR A 24 -28.85 49.27 -2.22
CA TYR A 24 -29.26 47.88 -1.98
C TYR A 24 -28.88 46.96 -3.15
N SER A 25 -28.99 47.43 -4.39
CA SER A 25 -28.57 46.70 -5.58
C SER A 25 -27.07 46.40 -5.59
N ASP A 26 -26.25 47.39 -5.24
CA ASP A 26 -24.78 47.25 -5.19
C ASP A 26 -24.30 46.31 -4.08
N ILE A 27 -24.94 46.36 -2.91
CA ILE A 27 -24.67 45.43 -1.81
C ILE A 27 -25.03 44.00 -2.21
N ASN A 28 -26.21 43.79 -2.77
CA ASN A 28 -26.64 42.46 -3.20
C ASN A 28 -25.73 41.90 -4.30
N SER A 29 -25.31 42.74 -5.24
CA SER A 29 -24.34 42.36 -6.29
C SER A 29 -22.98 41.98 -5.70
N SER A 30 -22.50 42.73 -4.70
CA SER A 30 -21.23 42.44 -4.02
C SER A 30 -21.29 41.16 -3.18
N ILE A 31 -22.39 40.91 -2.49
CA ILE A 31 -22.63 39.67 -1.74
C ILE A 31 -22.68 38.47 -2.70
N SER A 32 -23.37 38.61 -3.84
CA SER A 32 -23.41 37.57 -4.89
C SER A 32 -22.01 37.28 -5.42
N LEU A 33 -21.24 38.32 -5.77
CA LEU A 33 -19.86 38.17 -6.25
C LEU A 33 -18.96 37.48 -5.22
N GLN A 34 -19.08 37.81 -3.94
CA GLN A 34 -18.33 37.15 -2.87
C GLN A 34 -18.73 35.68 -2.71
N SER A 35 -20.03 35.38 -2.80
CA SER A 35 -20.54 34.00 -2.77
C SER A 35 -20.00 33.20 -3.96
N ASP A 36 -20.09 33.76 -5.16
CA ASP A 36 -19.61 33.13 -6.39
C ASP A 36 -18.10 32.92 -6.37
N LEU A 37 -17.32 33.89 -5.86
CA LEU A 37 -15.88 33.73 -5.65
C LEU A 37 -15.57 32.60 -4.67
N ARG A 38 -16.28 32.48 -3.55
CA ARG A 38 -16.09 31.38 -2.59
C ARG A 38 -16.39 30.03 -3.23
N VAL A 39 -17.49 29.92 -3.97
CA VAL A 39 -17.88 28.69 -4.68
C VAL A 39 -16.82 28.32 -5.72
N ASN A 40 -16.33 29.30 -6.50
CA ASN A 40 -15.31 29.07 -7.51
C ASN A 40 -13.95 28.70 -6.90
N ILE A 41 -13.53 29.33 -5.80
CA ILE A 41 -12.30 28.95 -5.07
C ILE A 41 -12.42 27.51 -4.55
N ALA A 42 -13.55 27.14 -3.97
CA ALA A 42 -13.79 25.77 -3.51
C ALA A 42 -13.77 24.76 -4.67
N LYS A 43 -14.31 25.14 -5.84
CA LYS A 43 -14.26 24.33 -7.06
C LYS A 43 -12.83 24.16 -7.58
N VAL A 44 -12.05 25.23 -7.62
CA VAL A 44 -10.63 25.19 -8.03
C VAL A 44 -9.82 24.31 -7.08
N ALA A 45 -10.03 24.43 -5.77
CA ALA A 45 -9.36 23.58 -4.78
C ALA A 45 -9.69 22.09 -5.00
N ARG A 46 -10.97 21.77 -5.27
CA ARG A 46 -11.40 20.40 -5.58
C ARG A 46 -10.79 19.87 -6.88
N LEU A 47 -10.79 20.67 -7.95
CA LEU A 47 -10.18 20.30 -9.23
C LEU A 47 -8.68 20.08 -9.10
N ASN A 48 -7.99 20.90 -8.31
CA ASN A 48 -6.56 20.72 -8.05
C ASN A 48 -6.28 19.40 -7.31
N GLU A 49 -7.12 19.04 -6.34
CA GLU A 49 -6.99 17.75 -5.65
C GLU A 49 -7.24 16.57 -6.60
N GLN A 50 -8.29 16.64 -7.42
CA GLN A 50 -8.56 15.63 -8.45
C GLN A 50 -7.40 15.48 -9.42
N LEU A 51 -6.84 16.58 -9.92
CA LEU A 51 -5.70 16.58 -10.83
C LEU A 51 -4.46 15.92 -10.20
N LYS A 52 -4.20 16.18 -8.91
CA LYS A 52 -3.09 15.52 -8.19
C LYS A 52 -3.31 14.01 -8.10
N GLN A 53 -4.52 13.58 -7.74
CA GLN A 53 -4.86 12.15 -7.69
C GLN A 53 -4.74 11.48 -9.05
N GLU A 54 -5.17 12.14 -10.13
CA GLU A 54 -5.04 11.62 -11.49
C GLU A 54 -3.56 11.48 -11.94
N LYS A 55 -2.69 12.44 -11.56
CA LYS A 55 -1.25 12.34 -11.85
C LYS A 55 -0.60 11.17 -11.12
N LEU A 56 -0.88 11.01 -9.81
CA LEU A 56 -0.43 9.86 -9.03
C LEU A 56 -0.90 8.55 -9.68
N GLN A 57 -2.17 8.51 -10.07
CA GLN A 57 -2.79 7.36 -10.72
C GLN A 57 -2.14 7.02 -12.07
N LEU A 58 -1.81 8.01 -12.88
CA LEU A 58 -1.11 7.82 -14.15
C LEU A 58 0.29 7.23 -13.93
N ALA A 59 1.03 7.75 -12.94
CA ALA A 59 2.36 7.26 -12.59
C ALA A 59 2.31 5.78 -12.14
N MET A 60 1.37 5.44 -11.24
CA MET A 60 1.16 4.05 -10.81
C MET A 60 0.81 3.13 -11.99
N THR A 61 -0.05 3.59 -12.90
CA THR A 61 -0.46 2.81 -14.07
C THR A 61 0.72 2.55 -15.01
N ARG A 62 1.59 3.54 -15.23
CA ARG A 62 2.81 3.38 -16.05
C ARG A 62 3.80 2.40 -15.42
N ALA A 63 4.04 2.51 -14.12
CA ALA A 63 4.91 1.60 -13.39
C ALA A 63 4.37 0.16 -13.44
N ASP A 64 3.07 0.00 -13.17
CA ASP A 64 2.40 -1.30 -13.16
C ASP A 64 2.33 -1.94 -14.57
N ALA A 65 2.15 -1.14 -15.62
CA ALA A 65 2.19 -1.64 -17.00
C ALA A 65 3.56 -2.25 -17.34
N LYS A 66 4.66 -1.57 -16.94
CA LYS A 66 6.01 -2.09 -17.12
C LYS A 66 6.22 -3.40 -16.34
N THR A 67 5.85 -3.42 -15.06
CA THR A 67 6.01 -4.62 -14.23
C THR A 67 5.10 -5.76 -14.68
N SER A 68 3.90 -5.46 -15.21
CA SER A 68 2.98 -6.47 -15.75
C SER A 68 3.56 -7.16 -16.99
N GLN A 69 4.22 -6.42 -17.87
CA GLN A 69 4.92 -7.00 -19.03
C GLN A 69 6.06 -7.93 -18.60
N GLU A 70 6.89 -7.49 -17.65
CA GLU A 70 7.95 -8.29 -17.06
C GLU A 70 7.40 -9.55 -16.38
N TYR A 71 6.29 -9.41 -15.66
CA TYR A 71 5.61 -10.50 -14.97
C TYR A 71 5.02 -11.54 -15.94
N GLN A 72 4.37 -11.09 -17.02
CA GLN A 72 3.84 -11.99 -18.05
C GLN A 72 4.96 -12.79 -18.73
N ALA A 73 6.09 -12.14 -19.03
CA ALA A 73 7.26 -12.82 -19.58
C ALA A 73 7.82 -13.86 -18.60
N ALA A 74 7.95 -13.50 -17.31
CA ALA A 74 8.41 -14.42 -16.27
C ALA A 74 7.45 -15.61 -16.05
N GLN A 75 6.13 -15.38 -16.07
CA GLN A 75 5.15 -16.45 -15.97
C GLN A 75 5.24 -17.42 -17.15
N LYS A 76 5.43 -16.91 -18.37
CA LYS A 76 5.60 -17.76 -19.55
C LYS A 76 6.83 -18.67 -19.42
N ILE A 77 7.97 -18.09 -19.02
CA ILE A 77 9.21 -18.85 -18.77
C ILE A 77 8.98 -19.92 -17.70
N GLU A 78 8.31 -19.58 -16.60
CA GLU A 78 8.04 -20.52 -15.51
C GLU A 78 7.13 -21.68 -15.92
N VAL A 79 6.09 -21.40 -16.71
CA VAL A 79 5.19 -22.43 -17.24
C VAL A 79 5.93 -23.35 -18.20
N ASP A 80 6.76 -22.81 -19.09
CA ASP A 80 7.54 -23.60 -20.04
C ASP A 80 8.58 -24.47 -19.32
N ARG A 81 9.24 -23.93 -18.29
CA ARG A 81 10.13 -24.69 -17.41
C ARG A 81 9.38 -25.82 -16.68
N THR A 82 8.23 -25.52 -16.08
CA THR A 82 7.42 -26.51 -15.35
C THR A 82 6.94 -27.62 -16.29
N LYS A 83 6.57 -27.29 -17.53
CA LYS A 83 6.20 -28.28 -18.55
C LYS A 83 7.39 -29.16 -18.93
N ALA A 84 8.57 -28.57 -19.12
CA ALA A 84 9.79 -29.31 -19.45
C ALA A 84 10.19 -30.25 -18.30
N GLU A 85 10.22 -29.75 -17.06
CA GLU A 85 10.49 -30.55 -15.86
C GLU A 85 9.48 -31.69 -15.72
N LYS A 86 8.17 -31.42 -15.90
CA LYS A 86 7.13 -32.45 -15.88
C LYS A 86 7.34 -33.50 -16.98
N ALA A 87 7.72 -33.10 -18.19
CA ALA A 87 7.99 -34.02 -19.29
C ALA A 87 9.19 -34.92 -19.01
N THR A 88 10.31 -34.35 -18.52
CA THR A 88 11.49 -35.11 -18.11
C THR A 88 11.15 -36.08 -16.96
N LEU A 89 10.40 -35.63 -15.96
CA LEU A 89 9.97 -36.46 -14.84
C LEU A 89 9.08 -37.62 -15.30
N LEU A 90 8.04 -37.36 -16.11
CA LEU A 90 7.16 -38.40 -16.64
C LEU A 90 7.90 -39.45 -17.48
N GLN A 91 8.96 -39.02 -18.19
CA GLN A 91 9.81 -39.93 -18.95
C GLN A 91 10.68 -40.80 -18.04
N GLN A 92 11.23 -40.22 -16.96
CA GLN A 92 12.07 -40.93 -15.99
C GLN A 92 11.27 -41.84 -15.05
N THR A 93 9.98 -41.56 -14.80
CA THR A 93 9.17 -42.23 -13.78
C THR A 93 8.16 -43.23 -14.34
N LYS A 94 8.12 -43.42 -15.66
CA LYS A 94 7.20 -44.36 -16.33
C LYS A 94 7.41 -45.77 -15.76
N GLY A 95 6.44 -46.26 -14.97
CA GLY A 95 6.47 -47.59 -14.34
C GLY A 95 7.17 -47.66 -12.96
N GLN A 96 7.50 -46.53 -12.33
CA GLN A 96 8.13 -46.46 -11.00
C GLN A 96 7.40 -45.48 -10.06
N GLU A 97 6.08 -45.54 -9.97
CA GLU A 97 5.22 -44.68 -9.10
C GLU A 97 5.73 -44.53 -7.66
N THR A 98 6.25 -45.60 -7.05
CA THR A 98 6.76 -45.57 -5.67
C THR A 98 8.05 -44.75 -5.55
N ARG A 99 8.91 -44.81 -6.57
CA ARG A 99 10.15 -44.02 -6.66
C ARG A 99 9.85 -42.56 -7.01
N TYR A 100 8.78 -42.32 -7.78
CA TYR A 100 8.25 -40.98 -8.03
C TYR A 100 7.75 -40.30 -6.75
N GLN A 101 6.96 -40.99 -5.93
CA GLN A 101 6.50 -40.50 -4.63
C GLN A 101 7.70 -40.16 -3.72
N ALA A 102 8.72 -41.01 -3.68
CA ALA A 102 9.94 -40.78 -2.89
C ALA A 102 10.75 -39.57 -3.40
N LEU A 103 10.97 -39.47 -4.73
CA LEU A 103 11.69 -38.36 -5.35
C LEU A 103 10.94 -37.03 -5.18
N LEU A 104 9.61 -37.05 -5.26
CA LEU A 104 8.77 -35.87 -5.04
C LEU A 104 8.89 -35.38 -3.59
N LYS A 105 8.87 -36.30 -2.62
CA LYS A 105 9.04 -36.00 -1.19
C LYS A 105 10.44 -35.43 -0.91
N GLU A 106 11.47 -36.01 -1.52
CA GLU A 106 12.85 -35.53 -1.41
C GLU A 106 13.04 -34.14 -2.05
N LYS A 107 12.48 -33.91 -3.24
CA LYS A 107 12.54 -32.61 -3.94
C LYS A 107 11.77 -31.53 -3.18
N LYS A 108 10.63 -31.85 -2.56
CA LYS A 108 9.91 -30.94 -1.66
C LYS A 108 10.74 -30.60 -0.42
N ALA A 109 11.30 -31.60 0.26
CA ALA A 109 12.15 -31.39 1.43
C ALA A 109 13.42 -30.56 1.10
N ASN A 110 14.05 -30.81 -0.05
CA ASN A 110 15.19 -30.05 -0.52
C ASN A 110 14.80 -28.64 -0.96
N ALA A 111 13.65 -28.45 -1.63
CA ALA A 111 13.14 -27.13 -1.98
C ALA A 111 12.79 -26.30 -0.74
N ALA A 112 12.23 -26.92 0.31
CA ALA A 112 11.98 -26.28 1.60
C ALA A 112 13.29 -25.82 2.26
N LYS A 113 14.31 -26.70 2.29
CA LYS A 113 15.66 -26.37 2.82
C LYS A 113 16.38 -25.31 1.99
N ILE A 114 16.29 -25.38 0.66
CA ILE A 114 16.89 -24.39 -0.26
C ILE A 114 16.17 -23.05 -0.13
N ARG A 115 14.84 -23.02 -0.02
CA ARG A 115 14.09 -21.78 0.18
C ARG A 115 14.42 -21.16 1.53
N ALA A 116 14.44 -21.93 2.62
CA ALA A 116 14.89 -21.47 3.92
C ALA A 116 16.30 -20.84 3.85
N ARG A 117 17.25 -21.54 3.21
CA ARG A 117 18.63 -21.03 3.00
C ARG A 117 18.72 -19.85 2.04
N LEU A 118 17.90 -19.79 0.99
CA LEU A 118 17.88 -18.67 0.04
C LEU A 118 17.34 -17.41 0.73
N PHE A 119 16.36 -17.56 1.62
CA PHE A 119 15.86 -16.48 2.47
C PHE A 119 16.90 -16.02 3.51
N GLU A 120 17.71 -16.94 4.07
CA GLU A 120 18.89 -16.60 4.89
C GLU A 120 19.98 -15.87 4.09
N LEU A 121 20.31 -16.35 2.89
CA LEU A 121 21.38 -15.81 2.02
C LEU A 121 21.02 -14.48 1.35
N LEU A 122 19.74 -14.23 1.07
CA LEU A 122 19.21 -12.93 0.63
C LEU A 122 18.93 -11.99 1.82
N GLY A 123 19.14 -12.44 3.06
CA GLY A 123 18.85 -11.75 4.31
C GLY A 123 20.11 -11.21 4.97
N GLY A 124 20.73 -10.19 4.38
CA GLY A 124 21.67 -9.34 5.13
C GLY A 124 20.91 -8.48 6.15
N GLY A 125 20.54 -9.06 7.30
CA GLY A 125 19.83 -8.47 8.46
C GLY A 125 18.48 -7.84 8.10
N GLU A 126 17.29 -8.30 8.49
CA GLU A 126 16.80 -8.35 9.88
C GLU A 126 15.57 -9.27 10.03
N LEU A 127 14.99 -9.83 8.95
CA LEU A 127 13.76 -10.63 9.00
C LEU A 127 13.85 -11.92 8.18
N THR A 128 13.81 -13.07 8.85
CA THR A 128 13.73 -14.40 8.22
C THR A 128 12.30 -14.74 7.80
N PHE A 129 12.13 -15.70 6.88
CA PHE A 129 10.80 -16.14 6.46
C PHE A 129 9.99 -16.73 7.63
N GLY A 130 10.63 -17.47 8.54
CA GLY A 130 9.97 -17.99 9.74
C GLY A 130 9.43 -16.87 10.64
N GLN A 131 10.20 -15.81 10.86
CA GLN A 131 9.73 -14.64 11.62
C GLN A 131 8.60 -13.90 10.90
N ALA A 132 8.73 -13.67 9.59
CA ALA A 132 7.68 -13.06 8.79
C ALA A 132 6.38 -13.87 8.84
N TYR A 133 6.47 -15.21 8.77
CA TYR A 133 5.33 -16.10 8.92
C TYR A 133 4.68 -15.94 10.31
N GLN A 134 5.45 -15.86 11.39
CA GLN A 134 4.88 -15.66 12.73
C GLN A 134 4.16 -14.31 12.86
N PHE A 135 4.74 -13.22 12.35
CA PHE A 135 4.07 -11.92 12.36
C PHE A 135 2.79 -11.93 11.52
N ALA A 136 2.82 -12.55 10.33
CA ALA A 136 1.65 -12.70 9.48
C ALA A 136 0.59 -13.60 10.11
N LYS A 137 1.00 -14.62 10.88
CA LYS A 137 0.10 -15.49 11.65
C LYS A 137 -0.59 -14.72 12.77
N THR A 138 0.14 -13.98 13.59
CA THR A 138 -0.45 -13.11 14.63
C THR A 138 -1.46 -12.12 14.03
N ALA A 139 -1.10 -11.48 12.92
CA ALA A 139 -1.98 -10.56 12.23
C ALA A 139 -3.21 -11.27 11.62
N SER A 140 -3.04 -12.48 11.10
CA SER A 140 -4.11 -13.33 10.58
C SER A 140 -5.09 -13.72 11.68
N ASP A 141 -4.60 -14.20 12.82
CA ASP A 141 -5.40 -14.62 13.96
C ASP A 141 -6.28 -13.48 14.50
N ALA A 142 -5.76 -12.23 14.49
CA ALA A 142 -6.50 -11.05 14.93
C ALA A 142 -7.54 -10.53 13.92
N THR A 143 -7.40 -10.85 12.64
CA THR A 143 -8.17 -10.19 11.57
C THR A 143 -9.00 -11.13 10.69
N GLY A 144 -8.69 -12.42 10.67
CA GLY A 144 -9.24 -13.40 9.74
C GLY A 144 -8.68 -13.27 8.31
N VAL A 145 -7.69 -12.42 8.06
CA VAL A 145 -7.05 -12.30 6.74
C VAL A 145 -6.01 -13.40 6.58
N ARG A 146 -6.00 -14.08 5.43
CA ARG A 146 -5.10 -15.20 5.16
C ARG A 146 -3.62 -14.80 5.25
N VAL A 147 -2.82 -15.59 5.99
CA VAL A 147 -1.37 -15.38 6.20
C VAL A 147 -0.63 -15.11 4.89
N ALA A 148 -0.87 -15.96 3.88
CA ALA A 148 -0.20 -15.85 2.59
C ALA A 148 -0.58 -14.59 1.81
N LEU A 149 -1.79 -14.04 2.00
CA LEU A 149 -2.17 -12.76 1.41
C LEU A 149 -1.41 -11.60 2.05
N ILE A 150 -1.28 -11.60 3.38
CA ILE A 150 -0.54 -10.58 4.14
C ILE A 150 0.92 -10.55 3.67
N LEU A 151 1.56 -11.73 3.58
CA LEU A 151 2.93 -11.87 3.08
C LEU A 151 3.07 -11.40 1.63
N ALA A 152 2.12 -11.75 0.76
CA ALA A 152 2.15 -11.35 -0.64
C ALA A 152 2.06 -9.84 -0.85
N VAL A 153 1.21 -9.15 -0.09
CA VAL A 153 1.11 -7.69 -0.14
C VAL A 153 2.42 -7.07 0.36
N LEU A 154 2.91 -7.45 1.54
CA LEU A 154 4.15 -6.87 2.10
C LEU A 154 5.41 -7.16 1.26
N ASP A 155 5.49 -8.34 0.66
CA ASP A 155 6.56 -8.67 -0.29
C ASP A 155 6.51 -7.77 -1.52
N ARG A 156 5.31 -7.49 -2.03
CA ARG A 156 5.13 -6.59 -3.17
C ARG A 156 5.42 -5.13 -2.82
N GLU A 157 5.03 -4.69 -1.63
CA GLU A 157 5.20 -3.30 -1.18
C GLU A 157 6.65 -2.96 -0.85
N SER A 158 7.36 -3.84 -0.15
CA SER A 158 8.67 -3.50 0.41
C SER A 158 9.65 -4.68 0.46
N ALA A 159 9.37 -5.78 -0.23
CA ALA A 159 10.10 -7.04 -0.07
C ALA A 159 10.18 -7.45 1.41
N LEU A 160 9.03 -7.41 2.10
CA LEU A 160 8.89 -7.72 3.54
C LEU A 160 9.75 -6.80 4.43
N GLY A 161 9.80 -5.51 4.11
CA GLY A 161 10.54 -4.49 4.86
C GLY A 161 11.99 -4.27 4.45
N LYS A 162 12.53 -5.03 3.48
CA LYS A 162 13.90 -4.83 2.98
C LYS A 162 14.07 -3.53 2.18
N ASN A 163 12.99 -3.05 1.57
CA ASN A 163 12.99 -1.84 0.75
C ASN A 163 11.84 -0.91 1.16
N VAL A 164 12.06 -0.13 2.22
CA VAL A 164 11.10 0.87 2.71
C VAL A 164 11.30 2.26 2.10
N GLY A 165 12.22 2.37 1.15
CA GLY A 165 12.62 3.63 0.52
C GLY A 165 13.91 4.23 1.11
N ARG A 166 14.35 5.32 0.48
CA ARG A 166 15.64 5.98 0.78
C ARG A 166 15.55 7.51 0.79
N CYS A 167 14.37 8.06 0.56
CA CYS A 167 14.16 9.49 0.42
C CYS A 167 13.75 10.13 1.75
N GLY A 168 14.03 11.43 1.88
CA GLY A 168 13.50 12.25 2.96
C GLY A 168 12.04 12.61 2.70
N TYR A 169 11.31 12.89 3.78
CA TYR A 169 9.88 13.16 3.69
C TYR A 169 9.57 14.52 3.06
N LYS A 170 10.41 15.55 3.26
CA LYS A 170 10.18 16.90 2.71
C LYS A 170 10.23 16.93 1.19
N GLU A 171 11.12 16.14 0.60
CA GLU A 171 11.30 16.06 -0.85
C GLU A 171 10.29 15.12 -1.50
N SER A 172 9.83 14.10 -0.77
CA SER A 172 9.04 13.00 -1.33
C SER A 172 7.53 13.14 -1.09
N MET A 173 7.12 13.55 0.11
CA MET A 173 5.71 13.63 0.48
C MET A 173 5.02 14.85 -0.12
N SER A 174 3.73 14.69 -0.38
CA SER A 174 2.86 15.82 -0.61
C SER A 174 2.82 16.73 0.64
N PRO A 175 2.63 18.06 0.48
CA PRO A 175 2.57 18.98 1.61
C PRO A 175 1.49 18.64 2.66
N SER A 176 0.42 17.95 2.28
CA SER A 176 -0.64 17.55 3.19
C SER A 176 -0.27 16.36 4.08
N GLU A 177 0.72 15.55 3.70
CA GLU A 177 1.16 14.38 4.45
C GLU A 177 2.32 14.69 5.41
N GLN A 178 3.12 15.72 5.12
CA GLN A 178 4.27 16.12 5.95
C GLN A 178 3.91 16.41 7.43
N PRO A 179 2.86 17.19 7.76
CA PRO A 179 2.52 17.45 9.16
C PRO A 179 2.06 16.18 9.92
N LYS A 180 1.43 15.23 9.21
CA LYS A 180 1.01 13.95 9.79
C LYS A 180 2.22 13.05 10.06
N PHE A 181 3.19 13.06 9.15
CA PHE A 181 4.45 12.36 9.34
C PHE A 181 5.20 12.90 10.56
N GLU A 182 5.35 14.22 10.67
CA GLU A 182 5.97 14.87 11.82
C GLU A 182 5.25 14.56 13.13
N ALA A 183 3.92 14.43 13.12
CA ALA A 183 3.16 14.00 14.28
C ALA A 183 3.49 12.56 14.68
N ILE A 184 3.53 11.63 13.72
CA ILE A 184 3.88 10.22 13.96
C ILE A 184 5.31 10.09 14.51
N THR A 185 6.28 10.79 13.92
CA THR A 185 7.67 10.72 14.40
C THR A 185 7.83 11.35 15.78
N ARG A 186 7.09 12.44 16.07
CA ARG A 186 7.07 13.06 17.39
C ARG A 186 6.49 12.11 18.46
N GLU A 187 5.39 11.42 18.15
CA GLU A 187 4.80 10.42 19.05
C GLU A 187 5.80 9.29 19.36
N LEU A 188 6.58 8.86 18.37
CA LEU A 188 7.61 7.82 18.51
C LEU A 188 8.94 8.33 19.08
N ASN A 189 9.07 9.62 19.38
CA ASN A 189 10.32 10.27 19.78
C ASN A 189 11.48 10.06 18.77
N LEU A 190 11.17 10.17 17.48
CA LEU A 190 12.10 10.04 16.35
C LEU A 190 12.32 11.39 15.64
N ASP A 191 13.52 11.59 15.10
CA ASP A 191 13.79 12.74 14.21
C ASP A 191 13.22 12.47 12.81
N PRO A 192 12.24 13.26 12.33
CA PRO A 192 11.65 13.04 11.01
C PRO A 192 12.66 13.16 9.86
N ASN A 193 13.77 13.87 10.02
CA ASN A 193 14.77 14.03 8.96
C ASN A 193 15.67 12.80 8.78
N THR A 194 15.77 11.92 9.80
CA THR A 194 16.54 10.68 9.70
C THR A 194 15.70 9.53 9.17
N MET A 195 14.38 9.61 9.32
CA MET A 195 13.46 8.56 8.90
C MET A 195 13.31 8.52 7.37
N LYS A 196 13.50 7.33 6.80
CA LYS A 196 13.38 7.11 5.35
C LYS A 196 11.95 6.73 4.96
N VAL A 197 11.56 7.23 3.79
CA VAL A 197 10.27 6.96 3.16
C VAL A 197 10.47 6.61 1.68
N SER A 198 9.40 6.09 1.07
CA SER A 198 9.37 5.82 -0.37
C SER A 198 9.67 7.09 -1.16
N CYS A 199 10.37 6.93 -2.28
CA CYS A 199 10.77 8.03 -3.13
C CYS A 199 9.64 8.43 -4.08
N ALA A 200 9.52 9.73 -4.33
CA ALA A 200 8.70 10.26 -5.39
C ALA A 200 9.15 9.70 -6.75
N ILE A 201 8.18 9.43 -7.63
CA ILE A 201 8.45 9.05 -9.01
C ILE A 201 8.64 10.37 -9.78
N VAL A 202 9.87 10.88 -9.73
CA VAL A 202 10.26 12.20 -10.23
C VAL A 202 9.92 12.39 -11.72
N SER A 203 10.02 11.33 -12.53
CA SER A 203 9.70 11.35 -13.97
C SER A 203 8.24 11.72 -14.28
N ASP A 204 7.33 11.47 -13.34
CA ASP A 204 5.89 11.60 -13.56
C ASP A 204 5.25 12.66 -12.64
N GLY A 205 6.07 13.36 -11.84
CA GLY A 205 5.63 14.39 -10.89
C GLY A 205 4.77 13.85 -9.75
N ALA A 206 4.88 12.55 -9.45
CA ALA A 206 4.11 11.86 -8.44
C ALA A 206 4.84 11.85 -7.08
N TYR A 207 4.11 12.15 -6.01
CA TYR A 207 4.62 12.07 -4.64
C TYR A 207 4.93 10.63 -4.23
N GLY A 208 5.92 10.47 -3.35
CA GLY A 208 6.17 9.26 -2.57
C GLY A 208 5.77 9.49 -1.12
N GLY A 209 6.55 8.98 -0.18
CA GLY A 209 6.35 9.23 1.24
C GLY A 209 5.67 8.13 2.03
N ALA A 210 5.50 6.96 1.42
CA ALA A 210 5.03 5.78 2.12
C ALA A 210 6.08 5.33 3.15
N MET A 211 5.61 4.91 4.33
CA MET A 211 6.45 4.60 5.48
C MET A 211 6.52 3.10 5.72
N GLY A 212 7.72 2.64 6.09
CA GLY A 212 7.94 1.30 6.67
C GLY A 212 7.53 0.13 5.77
N PRO A 213 7.50 -1.11 6.32
CA PRO A 213 7.23 -2.31 5.54
C PRO A 213 5.85 -2.32 4.88
N ALA A 214 4.83 -1.75 5.54
CA ALA A 214 3.48 -1.67 5.01
C ALA A 214 3.31 -0.64 3.88
N GLN A 215 4.29 0.25 3.68
CA GLN A 215 4.20 1.35 2.71
C GLN A 215 2.92 2.19 2.88
N PHE A 216 2.51 2.44 4.12
CA PHE A 216 1.39 3.34 4.38
C PHE A 216 1.79 4.80 4.28
N MET A 217 0.93 5.61 3.66
CA MET A 217 0.99 7.06 3.80
C MET A 217 0.71 7.45 5.26
N PRO A 218 1.26 8.57 5.76
CA PRO A 218 0.99 9.07 7.12
C PRO A 218 -0.50 9.12 7.48
N SER A 219 -1.34 9.64 6.59
CA SER A 219 -2.80 9.68 6.78
C SER A 219 -3.40 8.29 6.97
N THR A 220 -3.01 7.30 6.16
CA THR A 220 -3.47 5.92 6.32
C THR A 220 -3.02 5.35 7.66
N TRP A 221 -1.75 5.54 8.06
CA TRP A 221 -1.25 5.06 9.35
C TRP A 221 -2.08 5.59 10.52
N MET A 222 -2.41 6.88 10.51
CA MET A 222 -3.23 7.50 11.55
C MET A 222 -4.61 6.84 11.72
N LEU A 223 -5.20 6.28 10.66
CA LEU A 223 -6.48 5.57 10.73
C LEU A 223 -6.38 4.24 11.49
N TYR A 224 -5.22 3.61 11.50
CA TYR A 224 -5.02 2.26 12.04
C TYR A 224 -4.19 2.19 13.32
N ARG A 225 -3.40 3.23 13.65
CA ARG A 225 -2.40 3.20 14.74
C ARG A 225 -2.94 2.70 16.09
N ASP A 226 -4.17 3.08 16.46
CA ASP A 226 -4.77 2.70 17.74
C ASP A 226 -5.20 1.22 17.73
N ARG A 227 -5.75 0.76 16.59
CA ARG A 227 -6.12 -0.66 16.38
C ARG A 227 -4.88 -1.55 16.31
N ILE A 228 -3.79 -1.05 15.73
CA ILE A 228 -2.50 -1.74 15.71
C ILE A 228 -1.99 -1.87 17.15
N SER A 229 -1.90 -0.75 17.88
CA SER A 229 -1.45 -0.73 19.28
C SER A 229 -2.27 -1.67 20.16
N SER A 230 -3.59 -1.78 19.92
CA SER A 230 -4.48 -2.68 20.64
C SER A 230 -4.20 -4.17 20.41
N ILE A 231 -3.67 -4.53 19.23
CA ILE A 231 -3.36 -5.92 18.85
C ILE A 231 -1.92 -6.28 19.22
N THR A 232 -0.97 -5.37 18.98
CA THR A 232 0.45 -5.64 19.15
C THR A 232 0.96 -5.32 20.55
N GLY A 233 0.25 -4.47 21.29
CA GLY A 233 0.66 -3.96 22.59
C GLY A 233 1.67 -2.82 22.54
N ASN A 234 2.18 -2.46 21.34
CA ASN A 234 3.11 -1.33 21.19
C ASN A 234 2.37 -0.01 21.37
N GLN A 235 2.87 0.85 22.26
CA GLN A 235 2.29 2.16 22.54
C GLN A 235 3.38 3.24 22.58
N PRO A 236 3.49 4.11 21.56
CA PRO A 236 2.70 4.11 20.32
C PRO A 236 3.18 3.04 19.32
N ALA A 237 2.26 2.53 18.50
CA ALA A 237 2.62 1.68 17.36
C ALA A 237 3.52 2.42 16.35
N SER A 238 4.47 1.70 15.76
CA SER A 238 5.49 2.24 14.85
C SER A 238 5.35 1.71 13.42
N PRO A 239 5.31 2.58 12.39
CA PRO A 239 5.35 2.15 10.98
C PRO A 239 6.59 1.32 10.63
N TRP A 240 7.68 1.47 11.39
CA TRP A 240 8.95 0.78 11.17
C TRP A 240 9.14 -0.45 12.04
N ASN A 241 8.16 -0.80 12.89
CA ASN A 241 8.13 -2.08 13.58
C ASN A 241 7.46 -3.14 12.68
N ASN A 242 8.11 -4.30 12.53
CA ASN A 242 7.62 -5.35 11.63
C ASN A 242 6.26 -5.92 12.08
N LEU A 243 6.05 -6.20 13.36
CA LEU A 243 4.77 -6.73 13.83
C LEU A 243 3.65 -5.70 13.60
N ASP A 244 3.90 -4.43 13.92
CA ASP A 244 2.93 -3.34 13.71
C ASP A 244 2.58 -3.18 12.22
N ALA A 245 3.57 -3.24 11.33
CA ALA A 245 3.37 -3.15 9.89
C ALA A 245 2.54 -4.33 9.35
N PHE A 246 2.79 -5.55 9.83
CA PHE A 246 2.02 -6.73 9.42
C PHE A 246 0.58 -6.66 9.89
N VAL A 247 0.35 -6.22 11.13
CA VAL A 247 -0.99 -5.98 11.68
C VAL A 247 -1.69 -4.84 10.93
N ALA A 248 -0.99 -3.76 10.58
CA ALA A 248 -1.51 -2.67 9.77
C ALA A 248 -2.03 -3.17 8.41
N THR A 249 -1.21 -3.96 7.71
CA THR A 249 -1.58 -4.56 6.43
C THR A 249 -2.81 -5.45 6.57
N ALA A 250 -2.85 -6.32 7.59
CA ALA A 250 -3.98 -7.22 7.82
C ALA A 250 -5.26 -6.45 8.18
N LEU A 251 -5.19 -5.41 9.00
CA LEU A 251 -6.33 -4.56 9.35
C LEU A 251 -6.91 -3.85 8.12
N TYR A 252 -6.05 -3.30 7.25
CA TYR A 252 -6.52 -2.69 6.01
C TYR A 252 -7.19 -3.72 5.11
N LEU A 253 -6.56 -4.88 4.89
CA LEU A 253 -7.12 -5.93 4.05
C LEU A 253 -8.46 -6.43 4.59
N LYS A 254 -8.61 -6.57 5.92
CA LYS A 254 -9.87 -6.89 6.58
C LYS A 254 -10.95 -5.86 6.23
N ASP A 255 -10.68 -4.59 6.43
CA ASP A 255 -11.63 -3.51 6.15
C ASP A 255 -11.94 -3.40 4.64
N ALA A 256 -11.00 -3.80 3.80
CA ALA A 256 -11.17 -3.89 2.35
C ALA A 256 -12.00 -5.11 1.88
N GLY A 257 -12.29 -6.06 2.78
CA GLY A 257 -13.14 -7.23 2.57
C GLY A 257 -12.41 -8.58 2.47
N ALA A 258 -11.17 -8.69 2.95
CA ALA A 258 -10.36 -9.91 2.85
C ALA A 258 -10.44 -10.86 4.05
N ALA A 259 -11.21 -10.52 5.10
CA ALA A 259 -11.36 -11.41 6.25
C ALA A 259 -12.23 -12.63 5.89
N ASN A 260 -11.69 -13.84 6.09
CA ASN A 260 -12.34 -15.11 5.76
C ASN A 260 -12.92 -15.14 4.34
N ALA A 261 -12.18 -14.52 3.41
CA ALA A 261 -12.69 -14.15 2.11
C ALA A 261 -12.33 -15.18 1.03
N THR A 262 -13.08 -15.13 -0.07
CA THR A 262 -12.72 -15.84 -1.30
C THR A 262 -11.53 -15.17 -1.99
N VAL A 263 -10.80 -15.92 -2.83
CA VAL A 263 -9.69 -15.39 -3.63
C VAL A 263 -10.07 -14.15 -4.44
N SER A 264 -11.30 -14.09 -4.95
CA SER A 264 -11.76 -12.91 -5.71
C SER A 264 -11.94 -11.66 -4.84
N GLN A 265 -12.38 -11.82 -3.59
CA GLN A 265 -12.47 -10.73 -2.62
C GLN A 265 -11.08 -10.29 -2.15
N GLU A 266 -10.17 -11.24 -1.92
CA GLU A 266 -8.77 -10.95 -1.62
C GLU A 266 -8.09 -10.16 -2.74
N ARG A 267 -8.32 -10.53 -4.01
CA ARG A 267 -7.82 -9.79 -5.18
C ARG A 267 -8.30 -8.34 -5.17
N THR A 268 -9.58 -8.16 -4.85
CA THR A 268 -10.21 -6.84 -4.73
C THR A 268 -9.59 -6.03 -3.58
N ALA A 269 -9.37 -6.67 -2.43
CA ALA A 269 -8.74 -6.03 -1.28
C ALA A 269 -7.29 -5.64 -1.55
N ALA A 270 -6.51 -6.49 -2.22
CA ALA A 270 -5.15 -6.17 -2.66
C ALA A 270 -5.13 -4.99 -3.64
N ALA A 271 -6.03 -4.95 -4.63
CA ALA A 271 -6.13 -3.83 -5.55
C ALA A 271 -6.55 -2.51 -4.84
N LYS A 272 -7.41 -2.59 -3.81
CA LYS A 272 -7.74 -1.45 -2.94
C LYS A 272 -6.56 -1.00 -2.09
N TYR A 273 -5.73 -1.92 -1.62
CA TYR A 273 -4.52 -1.60 -0.87
C TYR A 273 -3.60 -0.70 -1.70
N TYR A 274 -3.38 -1.09 -2.95
CA TYR A 274 -2.50 -0.39 -3.86
C TYR A 274 -3.07 0.94 -4.39
N ALA A 275 -4.35 0.95 -4.78
CA ALA A 275 -4.92 2.05 -5.58
C ALA A 275 -6.15 2.74 -4.97
N GLY A 276 -6.51 2.40 -3.73
CA GLY A 276 -7.67 2.98 -3.05
C GLY A 276 -8.95 2.90 -3.87
N GLY A 277 -9.61 4.04 -4.09
CA GLY A 277 -10.88 4.12 -4.85
C GLY A 277 -10.79 3.67 -6.32
N ASN A 278 -9.59 3.67 -6.92
CA ASN A 278 -9.37 3.32 -8.32
C ASN A 278 -9.03 1.83 -8.53
N TRP A 279 -9.14 1.00 -7.50
CA TRP A 279 -8.78 -0.42 -7.50
C TRP A 279 -9.27 -1.23 -8.70
N ARG A 280 -10.42 -0.89 -9.28
CA ARG A 280 -10.99 -1.59 -10.45
C ARG A 280 -10.02 -1.67 -11.63
N ARG A 281 -9.20 -0.63 -11.83
CA ARG A 281 -8.19 -0.59 -12.90
C ARG A 281 -7.03 -1.57 -12.68
N PHE A 282 -6.76 -1.91 -11.42
CA PHE A 282 -5.63 -2.74 -11.01
C PHE A 282 -6.04 -4.14 -10.54
N LEU A 283 -7.32 -4.49 -10.69
CA LEU A 283 -7.84 -5.77 -10.22
C LEU A 283 -7.08 -6.94 -10.86
N TRP A 284 -6.85 -6.87 -12.17
CA TRP A 284 -6.23 -7.94 -12.96
C TRP A 284 -4.73 -7.75 -13.21
N THR A 285 -4.15 -6.67 -12.68
CA THR A 285 -2.71 -6.43 -12.72
C THR A 285 -2.13 -6.64 -11.33
N TYR A 286 -2.05 -5.58 -10.50
CA TYR A 286 -1.56 -5.66 -9.14
C TYR A 286 -2.31 -6.72 -8.31
N GLY A 287 -3.64 -6.70 -8.34
CA GLY A 287 -4.45 -7.65 -7.57
C GLY A 287 -4.16 -9.10 -7.94
N GLU A 288 -4.10 -9.42 -9.23
CA GLU A 288 -3.79 -10.77 -9.70
C GLU A 288 -2.34 -11.19 -9.39
N ALA A 289 -1.39 -10.26 -9.54
CA ALA A 289 0.00 -10.52 -9.18
C ALA A 289 0.15 -10.88 -7.69
N VAL A 290 -0.57 -10.17 -6.81
CA VAL A 290 -0.61 -10.48 -5.37
C VAL A 290 -1.23 -11.85 -5.12
N ILE A 291 -2.35 -12.20 -5.77
CA ILE A 291 -2.96 -13.53 -5.60
C ILE A 291 -2.02 -14.65 -6.05
N SER A 292 -1.36 -14.50 -7.19
CA SER A 292 -0.40 -15.49 -7.66
C SER A 292 0.80 -15.62 -6.71
N ARG A 293 1.27 -14.50 -6.14
CA ARG A 293 2.33 -14.50 -5.13
C ARG A 293 1.87 -15.17 -3.83
N ALA A 294 0.64 -14.92 -3.40
CA ALA A 294 0.05 -15.55 -2.22
C ALA A 294 -0.03 -17.07 -2.39
N ALA A 295 -0.41 -17.58 -3.56
CA ALA A 295 -0.42 -19.03 -3.83
C ALA A 295 0.99 -19.66 -3.69
N ARG A 296 2.06 -18.94 -4.05
CA ARG A 296 3.44 -19.40 -3.81
C ARG A 296 3.78 -19.43 -2.33
N PHE A 297 3.39 -18.39 -1.58
CA PHE A 297 3.58 -18.38 -0.12
C PHE A 297 2.77 -19.47 0.59
N GLU A 298 1.58 -19.84 0.11
CA GLU A 298 0.85 -20.98 0.66
C GLU A 298 1.62 -22.29 0.49
N ALA A 299 2.19 -22.53 -0.69
CA ALA A 299 3.02 -23.70 -0.92
C ALA A 299 4.26 -23.69 0.00
N ASP A 300 4.91 -22.53 0.18
CA ASP A 300 6.06 -22.39 1.07
C ASP A 300 5.68 -22.62 2.55
N ILE A 301 4.49 -22.17 2.98
CA ILE A 301 3.98 -22.38 4.34
C ILE A 301 3.66 -23.85 4.57
N ALA A 302 3.02 -24.53 3.60
CA ALA A 302 2.72 -25.95 3.70
C ALA A 302 4.01 -26.77 3.88
N ASP A 303 5.03 -26.47 3.08
CA ASP A 303 6.35 -27.11 3.19
C ASP A 303 7.02 -26.86 4.56
N LEU A 304 6.90 -25.64 5.11
CA LEU A 304 7.40 -25.33 6.46
C LEU A 304 6.68 -26.13 7.55
N GLN A 305 5.36 -26.26 7.46
CA GLN A 305 4.56 -26.99 8.44
C GLN A 305 4.85 -28.49 8.40
N ASP A 306 4.99 -29.05 7.20
CA ASP A 306 5.39 -30.45 7.01
C ASP A 306 6.81 -30.73 7.55
N ALA A 307 7.74 -29.77 7.41
CA ALA A 307 9.09 -29.90 7.95
C ALA A 307 9.15 -29.82 9.49
N ALA A 308 8.22 -29.11 10.13
CA ALA A 308 8.13 -29.01 11.58
C ALA A 308 7.43 -30.21 12.24
N ALA A 309 6.64 -30.97 11.47
CA ALA A 309 5.90 -32.14 11.93
C ALA A 309 6.69 -33.46 11.85
N ASN A 310 7.89 -33.45 11.26
CA ASN A 310 8.81 -34.60 11.14
C ASN A 310 10.09 -34.36 11.92
#